data_AF-A0AB40AVK7-F1
#
_entry.id   AF-A0AB40AVK7-F1
#
_cell.length_a   1.000
_cell.length_b   1.000
_cell.length_c   1.000
_cell.angle_alpha   90.00
_cell.angle_beta   90.00
_cell.angle_gamma   90.00
#
_symmetry.space_group_name_H-M   'P 1'
#
loop_
_entity.id
_entity.type
_entity.pdbx_description
1 polymer ?
#
loop_
_entity_poly.entity_id
_entity_poly.type
_entity_poly.pdbx_seq_one_letter_code
_entity_poly.pdbx_strand_id
1 'polypeptide(L)'
;MDEVKQAVFELGGEKGPGPDGFPIQFFKQFWQSTKLDLFRLCEDFYSGILANRLSKVLNDLVDLEQSAFVKGRCILDNIATEEGLIFSMRKHRLSGHILKVDFAKSFLIR
;
A
#
# COMPACT_ATOMS: atom_id res chain seq x y z
N MET A 1 19.77 13.53 -9.82
CA MET A 1 20.34 12.27 -9.28
C MET A 1 21.04 12.46 -7.94
N ASP A 2 21.66 13.62 -7.68
CA ASP A 2 22.42 13.83 -6.43
C ASP A 2 21.57 13.74 -5.17
N GLU A 3 20.34 14.25 -5.18
CA GLU A 3 19.39 14.13 -4.07
C GLU A 3 19.04 12.67 -3.74
N VAL A 4 18.71 11.87 -4.76
CA VAL A 4 18.43 10.43 -4.61
C VAL A 4 19.65 9.70 -4.06
N LYS A 5 20.84 10.03 -4.56
CA LYS A 5 22.10 9.46 -4.05
C LYS A 5 22.31 9.83 -2.59
N GLN A 6 22.14 11.10 -2.23
CA GLN A 6 22.31 11.57 -0.86
C GLN A 6 21.35 10.83 0.08
N ALA A 7 20.06 10.78 -0.27
CA ALA A 7 19.06 10.07 0.52
C ALA A 7 19.42 8.60 0.72
N VAL A 8 19.83 7.88 -0.33
CA VAL A 8 20.25 6.47 -0.25
C VAL A 8 21.47 6.30 0.67
N PHE A 9 22.43 7.22 0.62
CA PHE A 9 23.65 7.14 1.42
C PHE A 9 23.43 7.54 2.90
N GLU A 10 22.44 8.38 3.18
CA GLU A 10 22.00 8.74 4.54
C GLU A 10 21.22 7.62 5.24
N LEU A 11 20.61 6.69 4.50
CA LEU A 11 19.92 5.53 5.09
C LEU A 11 20.89 4.64 5.88
N GLY A 12 20.57 4.33 7.13
CA GLY A 12 21.40 3.47 8.00
C GLY A 12 21.58 2.05 7.45
N GLY A 13 22.84 1.58 7.36
CA GLY A 13 23.23 0.28 6.79
C GLY A 13 22.89 -0.95 7.64
N GLU A 14 22.58 -0.75 8.92
CA GLU A 14 22.28 -1.80 9.91
C GLU A 14 20.82 -2.29 9.84
N LYS A 15 19.98 -1.69 8.97
CA LYS A 15 18.59 -2.12 8.81
C LYS A 15 18.55 -3.48 8.10
N GLY A 16 17.82 -4.42 8.69
CA GLY A 16 17.60 -5.75 8.12
C GLY A 16 17.03 -5.69 6.69
N PRO A 17 17.24 -6.74 5.88
CA PRO A 17 16.83 -6.76 4.48
C PRO A 17 15.31 -6.66 4.33
N GLY A 18 14.87 -6.06 3.22
CA GLY A 18 13.46 -6.04 2.85
C GLY A 18 12.96 -7.42 2.41
N PRO A 19 11.70 -7.53 1.96
CA PRO A 19 11.14 -8.75 1.37
C PRO A 19 11.93 -9.26 0.15
N ASP A 20 12.72 -8.39 -0.47
CA ASP A 20 13.63 -8.70 -1.58
C ASP A 20 14.94 -9.37 -1.15
N GLY A 21 15.23 -9.41 0.15
CA GLY A 21 16.45 -10.01 0.70
C GLY A 21 17.69 -9.12 0.60
N PHE A 22 17.61 -7.90 0.06
CA PHE A 22 18.76 -7.02 -0.11
C PHE A 22 18.81 -5.92 0.98
N PRO A 23 19.91 -5.80 1.75
CA PRO A 23 20.08 -4.69 2.68
C PRO A 23 20.41 -3.39 1.92
N ILE A 24 20.15 -2.22 2.53
CA ILE A 24 20.47 -0.93 1.89
C ILE A 24 21.96 -0.78 1.53
N GLN A 25 22.84 -1.47 2.27
CA GLN A 25 24.28 -1.56 2.00
C GLN A 25 24.58 -2.11 0.60
N PHE A 26 23.77 -3.02 0.08
CA PHE A 26 23.89 -3.53 -1.29
C PHE A 26 23.79 -2.37 -2.31
N PHE A 27 22.77 -1.52 -2.18
CA PHE A 27 22.56 -0.40 -3.09
C PHE A 27 23.64 0.67 -2.98
N LYS A 28 24.24 0.85 -1.80
CA LYS A 28 25.42 1.72 -1.62
C LYS A 28 26.65 1.16 -2.33
N GLN A 29 26.93 -0.13 -2.12
CA GLN A 29 28.10 -0.81 -2.69
C GLN A 29 28.02 -0.92 -4.23
N PHE A 30 26.84 -1.25 -4.76
CA PHE A 30 26.60 -1.44 -6.18
C PHE A 30 25.95 -0.22 -6.86
N TRP A 31 26.09 0.98 -6.28
CA TRP A 31 25.46 2.20 -6.76
C TRP A 31 25.70 2.45 -8.26
N GLN A 32 26.91 2.20 -8.77
CA GLN A 32 27.20 2.44 -10.18
C GLN A 32 26.34 1.61 -11.13
N SER A 33 25.92 0.41 -10.70
CA SER A 33 25.06 -0.48 -11.46
C SER A 33 23.58 -0.17 -11.21
N THR A 34 23.18 0.12 -9.97
CA THR A 34 21.76 0.26 -9.58
C THR A 34 21.20 1.68 -9.67
N LYS A 35 22.05 2.71 -9.77
CA LYS A 35 21.64 4.13 -9.73
C LYS A 35 20.57 4.51 -10.73
N LEU A 36 20.63 3.95 -11.94
CA LEU A 36 19.71 4.29 -13.02
C LEU A 36 18.32 3.72 -12.73
N ASP A 37 18.25 2.49 -12.25
CA ASP A 37 16.99 1.83 -11.92
C ASP A 37 16.34 2.45 -10.69
N LEU A 38 17.13 2.78 -9.66
CA LEU A 38 16.64 3.52 -8.49
C LEU A 38 16.11 4.90 -8.87
N PHE A 39 16.82 5.63 -9.72
CA PHE A 39 16.38 6.94 -10.16
C PHE A 39 15.07 6.85 -10.97
N ARG A 40 14.98 5.90 -11.91
CA ARG A 40 13.75 5.63 -12.68
C ARG A 40 12.59 5.24 -11.78
N LEU A 41 12.84 4.42 -10.75
CA LEU A 41 11.82 4.07 -9.77
C LEU A 41 11.30 5.30 -9.02
N CYS A 42 12.19 6.20 -8.61
CA CYS A 42 11.79 7.47 -7.98
C CYS A 42 10.99 8.36 -8.93
N GLU A 43 11.37 8.44 -10.20
CA GLU A 43 10.62 9.19 -11.23
C GLU A 43 9.24 8.57 -11.49
N ASP A 44 9.15 7.24 -11.63
CA ASP A 44 7.90 6.50 -11.79
C ASP A 44 6.98 6.69 -10.59
N PHE A 45 7.55 6.77 -9.38
CA PHE A 45 6.81 7.05 -8.16
C PHE A 45 6.28 8.50 -8.16
N TYR A 46 7.15 9.48 -8.40
CA TYR A 46 6.80 10.90 -8.40
C TYR A 46 5.76 11.25 -9.47
N SER A 47 5.88 10.65 -10.66
CA SER A 47 4.94 10.84 -11.77
C SER A 47 3.62 10.07 -11.60
N GLY A 48 3.49 9.23 -10.57
CA GLY A 48 2.32 8.39 -10.35
C GLY A 48 2.20 7.22 -11.34
N ILE A 49 3.19 7.00 -12.22
CA ILE A 49 3.24 5.84 -13.12
C ILE A 49 3.17 4.54 -12.33
N LEU A 50 3.88 4.45 -11.21
CA LEU A 50 3.85 3.27 -10.35
C LEU A 50 2.44 3.01 -9.80
N ALA A 51 1.75 4.04 -9.31
CA ALA A 51 0.37 3.93 -8.84
C ALA A 51 -0.59 3.51 -9.96
N ASN A 52 -0.43 4.07 -11.16
CA ASN A 52 -1.23 3.72 -12.33
C ASN A 52 -1.00 2.27 -12.77
N ARG A 53 0.24 1.76 -12.70
CA ARG A 53 0.54 0.35 -12.97
C ARG A 53 -0.09 -0.57 -11.93
N LEU A 54 0.02 -0.24 -10.65
CA LEU A 54 -0.56 -1.02 -9.56
C LEU A 54 -2.10 -1.06 -9.64
N SER A 55 -2.74 0.06 -10.02
CA SER A 55 -4.21 0.14 -10.15
C SER A 55 -4.81 -0.89 -11.10
N LYS A 56 -4.02 -1.39 -12.07
CA LYS A 56 -4.47 -2.41 -13.05
C LYS A 56 -4.65 -3.80 -12.43
N VAL A 57 -3.87 -4.12 -11.40
CA VAL A 57 -3.89 -5.42 -10.73
C VAL A 57 -4.49 -5.33 -9.32
N LEU A 58 -4.72 -4.11 -8.82
CA LEU A 58 -5.19 -3.88 -7.45
C LEU A 58 -6.49 -4.64 -7.16
N ASN A 59 -7.42 -4.68 -8.12
CA ASN A 59 -8.70 -5.39 -7.97
C ASN A 59 -8.55 -6.89 -7.76
N ASP A 60 -7.45 -7.51 -8.22
CA ASP A 60 -7.20 -8.95 -8.08
C ASP A 60 -6.46 -9.26 -6.77
N LEU A 61 -5.86 -8.25 -6.13
CA LEU A 61 -5.05 -8.38 -4.91
C LEU A 61 -5.83 -8.08 -3.64
N VAL A 62 -6.91 -7.29 -3.73
CA VAL A 62 -7.71 -6.88 -2.58
C VAL A 62 -9.10 -7.50 -2.63
N ASP A 63 -9.62 -7.86 -1.46
CA ASP A 63 -10.95 -8.44 -1.32
C ASP A 63 -12.02 -7.52 -1.91
N LEU A 64 -13.13 -8.09 -2.39
CA LEU A 64 -14.26 -7.35 -2.95
C LEU A 64 -14.81 -6.31 -1.97
N GLU A 65 -14.73 -6.58 -0.66
CA GLU A 65 -15.23 -5.67 0.38
C GLU A 65 -14.29 -4.49 0.69
N GLN A 66 -13.10 -4.44 0.09
CA GLN A 66 -12.23 -3.27 0.18
C GLN A 66 -12.66 -2.21 -0.85
N SER A 67 -13.55 -1.30 -0.45
CA SER A 67 -14.01 -0.20 -1.33
C SER A 67 -13.08 1.01 -1.38
N ALA A 68 -12.34 1.29 -0.31
CA ALA A 68 -11.50 2.48 -0.22
C ALA A 68 -10.28 2.39 -1.14
N PHE A 69 -9.98 3.49 -1.84
CA PHE A 69 -8.81 3.66 -2.72
C PHE A 69 -8.69 2.66 -3.88
N VAL A 70 -9.77 1.97 -4.23
CA VAL A 70 -9.83 1.07 -5.39
C VAL A 70 -10.64 1.71 -6.51
N LYS A 71 -10.05 1.80 -7.70
CA LYS A 71 -10.71 2.42 -8.85
C LYS A 71 -11.98 1.66 -9.22
N GLY A 72 -13.10 2.38 -9.30
CA GLY A 72 -14.40 1.83 -9.67
C GLY A 72 -15.23 1.29 -8.51
N ARG A 73 -14.73 1.39 -7.26
CA ARG A 73 -15.49 1.07 -6.04
C ARG A 73 -15.85 2.35 -5.29
N CYS A 74 -16.99 2.35 -4.60
CA CYS A 74 -17.48 3.48 -3.84
C CYS A 74 -17.54 3.14 -2.34
N ILE A 75 -17.24 4.10 -1.48
CA ILE A 75 -17.40 3.91 -0.03
C ILE A 75 -18.86 3.62 0.36
N LEU A 76 -19.82 4.04 -0.47
CA LEU A 76 -21.24 3.72 -0.29
C LEU A 76 -21.53 2.23 -0.43
N ASP A 77 -20.69 1.48 -1.15
CA ASP A 77 -20.85 0.02 -1.30
C ASP A 77 -20.74 -0.66 0.07
N ASN A 78 -19.83 -0.20 0.94
CA ASN A 78 -19.72 -0.73 2.31
C ASN A 78 -20.99 -0.49 3.12
N ILE A 79 -21.61 0.69 2.98
CA ILE A 79 -22.84 1.03 3.69
C ILE A 79 -23.97 0.11 3.22
N ALA A 80 -24.09 -0.10 1.90
CA ALA A 80 -25.08 -0.99 1.34
C ALA A 80 -24.88 -2.45 1.80
N THR A 81 -23.63 -2.92 1.87
CA THR A 81 -23.28 -4.25 2.40
C THR A 81 -23.67 -4.38 3.87
N GLU A 82 -23.37 -3.37 4.70
CA GLU A 82 -23.77 -3.34 6.12
C GLU A 82 -25.29 -3.34 6.30
N GLU A 83 -26.03 -2.53 5.53
CA GLU A 83 -27.49 -2.51 5.57
C GLU A 83 -28.10 -3.85 5.16
N GLY A 84 -27.57 -4.48 4.12
CA GLY A 84 -27.98 -5.82 3.68
C GLY A 84 -27.76 -6.89 4.75
N LEU A 85 -26.61 -6.82 5.45
CA LEU A 85 -26.30 -7.72 6.57
C LEU A 85 -27.31 -7.54 7.71
N ILE A 86 -27.55 -6.29 8.15
CA ILE A 86 -28.50 -5.97 9.23
C ILE A 86 -29.92 -6.41 8.85
N PHE A 87 -30.33 -6.17 7.60
CA PHE A 87 -31.63 -6.59 7.10
C PHE A 87 -31.79 -8.12 7.15
N SER A 88 -30.79 -8.87 6.69
CA SER A 88 -30.79 -10.33 6.72
C SER A 88 -30.89 -10.88 8.15
N MET A 89 -30.13 -10.31 9.08
CA MET A 89 -30.18 -10.69 10.50
C MET A 89 -31.58 -10.47 11.09
N ARG A 90 -32.23 -9.34 10.79
CA ARG A 90 -33.61 -9.06 11.22
C ARG A 90 -34.60 -10.05 10.61
N LYS A 91 -34.50 -10.31 9.31
CA LYS A 91 -35.39 -11.23 8.58
C LYS A 91 -35.32 -12.66 9.12
N HIS A 92 -34.11 -13.12 9.45
CA HIS A 92 -33.87 -14.48 9.93
C HIS A 92 -33.78 -14.59 11.46
N ARG A 93 -34.07 -13.52 12.20
CA ARG A 93 -33.99 -13.45 13.68
C ARG A 93 -32.64 -13.93 14.24
N LEU A 94 -31.55 -13.58 13.55
CA LEU A 94 -30.19 -13.88 14.00
C LEU A 94 -29.72 -12.79 14.97
N SER A 95 -29.15 -13.21 16.09
CA SER A 95 -28.43 -12.32 17.00
C SER A 95 -26.96 -12.23 16.57
N GLY A 96 -26.35 -11.05 16.72
CA GLY A 96 -24.93 -10.87 16.48
C GLY A 96 -24.45 -9.50 16.92
N HIS A 97 -23.13 -9.31 16.88
CA HIS A 97 -22.46 -8.09 17.31
C HIS A 97 -21.71 -7.47 16.13
N ILE A 98 -21.71 -6.14 16.05
CA ILE A 98 -20.90 -5.38 15.11
C ILE A 98 -19.67 -4.88 15.86
N LEU A 99 -18.49 -5.20 15.35
CA LEU A 99 -17.22 -4.70 15.88
C LEU A 99 -16.62 -3.72 14.87
N LYS A 100 -16.61 -2.44 15.22
CA LYS A 100 -15.90 -1.41 14.44
C LYS A 100 -14.50 -1.24 15.04
N VAL A 101 -13.48 -1.46 14.21
CA VAL A 101 -12.07 -1.32 14.59
C VAL A 101 -11.48 -0.14 13.82
N ASP A 102 -10.96 0.84 14.54
CA ASP A 102 -10.26 1.99 13.97
C ASP A 102 -8.76 1.88 14.28
N PHE A 103 -7.92 2.12 13.27
CA PHE A 103 -6.47 2.10 13.42
C PHE A 103 -5.90 3.50 13.63
N ALA A 104 -4.82 3.60 14.41
CA ALA A 104 -3.98 4.80 14.41
C ALA A 104 -3.35 5.00 13.00
N LYS A 105 -3.01 6.25 12.65
CA LYS A 105 -2.47 6.59 11.32
C LYS A 105 -1.31 5.66 10.92
N SER A 106 -1.42 5.00 9.77
CA SER A 106 -0.48 4.00 9.27
C SER A 106 0.80 4.56 8.64
N PHE A 107 0.84 5.85 8.30
CA PHE A 107 1.94 6.48 7.56
C PHE A 107 2.80 7.44 8.40
N LEU A 108 2.91 7.20 9.71
CA LEU A 108 3.85 7.92 10.55
C LEU A 108 5.27 7.40 10.30
N ILE A 109 5.99 8.07 9.39
CA ILE A 109 7.45 7.98 9.31
C ILE A 109 7.97 8.73 10.54
N ARG A 110 8.57 8.00 11.48
CA ARG A 110 9.31 8.56 12.61
C ARG A 110 10.75 8.83 12.22
#